data_AF-C9SJV4-F1
#
_entry.id   AF-C9SJV4-F1
#
_cell.length_a   1.000
_cell.length_b   1.000
_cell.length_c   1.000
_cell.angle_alpha   90.00
_cell.angle_beta   90.00
_cell.angle_gamma   90.00
#
_symmetry.space_group_name_H-M   'P 1'
#
loop_
_entity.id
_entity.type
_entity.pdbx_description
1 polymer ?
#
loop_
_entity_poly.entity_id
_entity_poly.type
_entity_poly.pdbx_seq_one_letter_code
_entity_poly.pdbx_strand_id
1 'polypeptide(L)'
;MKIFAFLHSALLMAIAVTASPVTRTRSGETLLEKRQDRGLYSVSGLGARKQAILNAGGNSLDLAIAMLETERMSTDYIYGDNKSNDAANFGLFKQNWGMLRICASRASFVGQSQSQWNNGARLKYDKNLAQTNENLLNED
;
A
#
# COMPACT_ATOMS: atom_id res chain seq x y z
N MET A 1 5.51 -47.93 -47.90
CA MET A 1 4.69 -47.09 -48.82
C MET A 1 3.24 -47.31 -48.44
N LYS A 2 2.45 -46.22 -48.31
CA LYS A 2 1.09 -46.09 -47.74
C LYS A 2 1.06 -45.70 -46.26
N ILE A 3 0.22 -44.80 -45.73
CA ILE A 3 -0.70 -43.76 -46.22
C ILE A 3 -0.75 -42.73 -45.06
N PHE A 4 -0.73 -41.44 -45.37
CA PHE A 4 -1.00 -40.34 -44.44
C PHE A 4 -2.45 -40.39 -43.92
N ALA A 5 -2.64 -40.27 -42.61
CA ALA A 5 -3.83 -39.62 -42.03
C ALA A 5 -3.65 -39.47 -40.52
N PHE A 6 -3.47 -38.25 -40.02
CA PHE A 6 -4.09 -37.79 -38.78
C PHE A 6 -4.09 -36.26 -38.78
N LEU A 7 -5.20 -35.72 -39.26
CA LEU A 7 -5.58 -34.31 -39.20
C LEU A 7 -5.89 -34.00 -37.72
N HIS A 8 -5.07 -33.19 -37.05
CA HIS A 8 -5.43 -32.59 -35.77
C HIS A 8 -5.43 -31.07 -35.94
N SER A 9 -6.61 -30.54 -36.21
CA SER A 9 -6.89 -29.10 -36.18
C SER A 9 -6.70 -28.57 -34.76
N ALA A 10 -5.69 -27.72 -34.57
CA ALA A 10 -5.57 -26.90 -33.38
C ALA A 10 -6.59 -25.75 -33.46
N LEU A 11 -7.66 -25.83 -32.67
CA LEU A 11 -8.61 -24.74 -32.48
C LEU A 11 -8.04 -23.76 -31.44
N LEU A 12 -7.40 -22.68 -31.89
CA LEU A 12 -7.12 -21.52 -31.04
C LEU A 12 -8.43 -20.74 -30.85
N MET A 13 -8.99 -20.75 -29.65
CA MET A 13 -10.09 -19.87 -29.27
C MET A 13 -9.50 -18.62 -28.60
N ALA A 14 -9.30 -17.55 -29.39
CA ALA A 14 -8.95 -16.24 -28.86
C ALA A 14 -10.21 -15.59 -28.27
N ILE A 15 -10.26 -15.47 -26.93
CA ILE A 15 -11.32 -14.72 -26.26
C ILE A 15 -10.95 -13.24 -26.36
N ALA A 16 -11.51 -12.55 -27.35
CA ALA A 16 -11.46 -11.11 -27.41
C ALA A 16 -12.41 -10.54 -26.33
N VAL A 17 -11.86 -10.07 -25.22
CA VAL A 17 -12.62 -9.25 -24.25
C VAL A 17 -12.83 -7.88 -24.89
N THR A 18 -13.99 -7.66 -25.48
CA THR A 18 -14.41 -6.31 -25.90
C THR A 18 -14.96 -5.59 -24.67
N ALA A 19 -14.17 -4.69 -24.09
CA ALA A 19 -14.70 -3.71 -23.14
C ALA A 19 -15.66 -2.78 -23.90
N SER A 20 -16.96 -2.92 -23.67
CA SER A 20 -17.96 -1.98 -24.19
C SER A 20 -17.82 -0.64 -23.47
N PRO A 21 -17.67 0.50 -24.16
CA PRO A 21 -17.78 1.80 -23.52
C PRO A 21 -19.23 2.02 -23.05
N VAL A 22 -19.38 2.40 -21.78
CA VAL A 22 -20.65 2.75 -21.15
C VAL A 22 -21.28 3.97 -21.84
N THR A 23 -22.61 3.88 -21.95
CA THR A 23 -23.60 4.67 -22.68
C THR A 23 -23.37 6.20 -22.80
N ARG A 24 -23.53 6.66 -24.05
CA ARG A 24 -23.69 8.03 -24.55
C ARG A 24 -24.88 8.77 -23.91
N THR A 25 -24.65 9.96 -23.33
CA THR A 25 -25.69 10.97 -23.08
C THR A 25 -25.67 12.05 -24.18
N ARG A 26 -26.85 12.60 -24.49
CA ARG A 26 -27.14 13.48 -25.64
C ARG A 26 -26.67 14.95 -25.45
N SER A 27 -25.60 15.15 -24.70
CA SER A 27 -24.95 16.45 -24.50
C SER A 27 -23.47 16.25 -24.16
N GLY A 28 -22.73 15.66 -25.10
CA GLY A 28 -21.34 16.01 -25.48
C GLY A 28 -20.19 15.99 -24.47
N GLU A 29 -20.43 15.94 -23.17
CA GLU A 29 -19.39 16.02 -22.15
C GLU A 29 -19.47 14.76 -21.30
N THR A 30 -18.61 13.81 -21.63
CA THR A 30 -18.13 12.86 -20.63
C THR A 30 -17.33 13.71 -19.64
N LEU A 31 -17.99 14.20 -18.60
CA LEU A 31 -17.31 14.70 -17.41
C LEU A 31 -16.61 13.50 -16.77
N LEU A 32 -15.44 13.13 -17.31
CA LEU A 32 -14.45 12.40 -16.55
C LEU A 32 -14.21 13.24 -15.31
N GLU A 33 -14.64 12.71 -14.17
CA GLU A 33 -14.45 13.36 -12.88
C GLU A 33 -13.01 13.87 -12.79
N LYS A 34 -12.83 15.15 -12.45
CA LYS A 34 -11.51 15.77 -12.36
C LYS A 34 -10.67 14.89 -11.45
N ARG A 35 -9.63 14.25 -12.00
CA ARG A 35 -8.67 13.49 -11.18
C ARG A 35 -8.13 14.44 -10.10
N GLN A 36 -8.00 13.94 -8.87
CA GLN A 36 -7.37 14.69 -7.77
C GLN A 36 -6.06 15.32 -8.24
N ASP A 37 -5.79 16.55 -7.82
CA ASP A 37 -4.57 17.28 -8.14
C ASP A 37 -3.35 16.47 -7.69
N ARG A 38 -2.49 16.10 -8.64
CA ARG A 38 -1.38 15.16 -8.44
C ARG A 38 -0.26 15.42 -9.43
N GLY A 39 0.97 15.11 -9.04
CA GLY A 39 2.15 15.32 -9.87
C GLY A 39 3.37 14.56 -9.38
N LEU A 40 4.53 14.91 -9.93
CA LEU A 40 5.83 14.37 -9.54
C LEU A 40 6.84 15.50 -9.36
N TYR A 41 7.75 15.33 -8.41
CA TYR A 41 8.90 16.19 -8.21
C TYR A 41 10.03 15.39 -7.55
N SER A 42 11.24 15.93 -7.53
CA SER A 42 12.40 15.26 -6.95
C SER A 42 12.58 15.64 -5.49
N VAL A 43 12.77 14.64 -4.63
CA VAL A 43 13.11 14.81 -3.21
C VAL A 43 14.51 14.27 -2.97
N SER A 44 15.43 15.13 -2.54
CA SER A 44 16.83 14.73 -2.30
C SER A 44 16.93 13.65 -1.22
N GLY A 45 17.64 12.56 -1.54
CA GLY A 45 17.83 11.39 -0.68
C GLY A 45 16.70 10.36 -0.68
N LEU A 46 15.57 10.63 -1.37
CA LEU A 46 14.40 9.74 -1.34
C LEU A 46 14.68 8.37 -1.98
N GLY A 47 15.56 8.31 -2.99
CA GLY A 47 15.97 7.03 -3.61
C GLY A 47 16.64 6.08 -2.61
N ALA A 48 17.60 6.58 -1.82
CA ALA A 48 18.24 5.80 -0.78
C ALA A 48 17.26 5.35 0.31
N ARG A 49 16.28 6.20 0.64
CA ARG A 49 15.22 5.86 1.59
C ARG A 49 14.29 4.76 1.07
N LYS A 50 13.88 4.83 -0.20
CA LYS A 50 13.12 3.76 -0.87
C LYS A 50 13.89 2.45 -0.83
N GLN A 51 15.19 2.46 -1.11
CA GLN A 51 16.02 1.26 -1.04
C GLN A 51 16.10 0.69 0.37
N ALA A 52 16.19 1.54 1.40
CA ALA A 52 16.19 1.08 2.79
C ALA A 52 14.89 0.33 3.14
N ILE A 53 13.74 0.86 2.70
CA ILE A 53 12.42 0.22 2.89
C ILE A 53 12.35 -1.14 2.18
N LEU A 54 12.78 -1.20 0.92
CA LEU A 54 12.84 -2.45 0.15
C LEU A 54 13.76 -3.49 0.82
N ASN A 55 14.93 -3.06 1.30
CA ASN A 55 15.88 -3.94 1.99
C ASN A 55 15.34 -4.47 3.32
N ALA A 56 14.36 -3.78 3.93
CA ALA A 56 13.67 -4.24 5.14
C ALA A 56 12.48 -5.18 4.85
N GLY A 57 12.29 -5.57 3.58
CA GLY A 57 11.21 -6.46 3.12
C GLY A 57 10.02 -5.73 2.51
N GLY A 58 10.07 -4.40 2.37
CA GLY A 58 8.94 -3.64 1.81
C GLY A 58 8.75 -3.92 0.32
N ASN A 59 7.51 -3.81 -0.15
CA ASN A 59 7.17 -3.98 -1.55
C ASN A 59 6.73 -2.64 -2.21
N SER A 60 6.33 -2.68 -3.49
CA SER A 60 5.89 -1.48 -4.19
C SER A 60 4.62 -0.84 -3.60
N LEU A 61 3.75 -1.64 -2.97
CA LEU A 61 2.56 -1.14 -2.29
C LEU A 61 2.95 -0.40 -1.00
N ASP A 62 3.88 -0.92 -0.20
CA ASP A 62 4.41 -0.23 0.98
C ASP A 62 5.03 1.12 0.60
N LEU A 63 5.83 1.15 -0.48
CA LEU A 63 6.40 2.41 -0.98
C LEU A 63 5.32 3.40 -1.40
N ALA A 64 4.25 2.95 -2.04
CA ALA A 64 3.16 3.81 -2.48
C ALA A 64 2.41 4.41 -1.28
N ILE A 65 2.10 3.60 -0.27
CA ILE A 65 1.44 4.06 0.97
C ILE A 65 2.36 5.07 1.68
N ALA A 66 3.63 4.72 1.91
CA ALA A 66 4.59 5.61 2.55
C ALA A 66 4.78 6.96 1.83
N MET A 67 4.75 6.94 0.49
CA MET A 67 4.87 8.15 -0.34
C MET A 67 3.67 9.07 -0.20
N LEU A 68 2.48 8.50 0.03
CA LEU A 68 1.26 9.27 0.25
C LEU A 68 1.24 9.90 1.66
N GLU A 69 1.82 9.23 2.66
CA GLU A 69 1.78 9.69 4.05
C GLU A 69 2.79 10.79 4.38
N THR A 70 4.01 10.72 3.83
CA THR A 70 5.05 11.75 4.04
C THR A 70 5.97 11.89 2.82
N GLU A 71 6.38 13.12 2.51
CA GLU A 71 7.26 13.43 1.37
C GLU A 71 8.61 12.67 1.42
N ARG A 72 9.18 12.53 2.62
CA ARG A 72 10.49 11.90 2.83
C ARG A 72 10.41 10.44 3.29
N MET A 73 9.21 9.85 3.35
CA MET A 73 9.00 8.49 3.87
C MET A 73 9.62 8.34 5.28
N SER A 74 9.34 9.29 6.17
CA SER A 74 9.97 9.43 7.49
C SER A 74 8.92 9.39 8.62
N THR A 75 9.41 9.37 9.86
CA THR A 75 8.58 9.29 11.08
C THR A 75 8.86 10.47 12.03
N ASP A 76 9.31 11.60 11.47
CA ASP A 76 9.67 12.84 12.16
C ASP A 76 8.53 13.88 12.15
N TYR A 77 7.32 13.47 11.73
CA TYR A 77 6.10 14.25 11.88
C TYR A 77 5.73 14.40 13.36
N ILE A 78 4.85 15.37 13.67
CA ILE A 78 4.40 15.66 15.04
C ILE A 78 3.93 14.37 15.73
N TYR A 79 4.32 14.16 16.99
CA TYR A 79 4.01 12.93 17.72
C TYR A 79 2.52 12.57 17.67
N GLY A 80 2.24 11.29 17.36
CA GLY A 80 0.87 10.80 17.16
C GLY A 80 0.11 11.46 16.01
N ASP A 81 0.79 12.21 15.13
CA ASP A 81 0.20 13.10 14.12
C ASP A 81 -0.80 14.10 14.74
N ASN A 82 -0.46 14.61 15.93
CA ASN A 82 -1.30 15.47 16.79
C ASN A 82 -2.63 14.82 17.22
N LYS A 83 -2.68 13.48 17.25
CA LYS A 83 -3.81 12.68 17.73
C LYS A 83 -3.40 11.86 18.95
N SER A 84 -4.39 11.30 19.66
CA SER A 84 -4.19 10.50 20.87
C SER A 84 -5.10 9.28 20.86
N ASN A 85 -4.87 8.34 21.78
CA ASN A 85 -5.66 7.12 21.92
C ASN A 85 -5.69 6.33 20.59
N ASP A 86 -6.82 5.71 20.24
CA ASP A 86 -6.94 4.88 19.03
C ASP A 86 -6.66 5.65 17.72
N ALA A 87 -6.75 6.97 17.73
CA ALA A 87 -6.48 7.81 16.57
C ALA A 87 -4.98 8.15 16.39
N ALA A 88 -4.14 7.94 17.40
CA ALA A 88 -2.72 8.29 17.33
C ALA A 88 -2.01 7.52 16.22
N ASN A 89 -1.28 8.22 15.34
CA ASN A 89 -0.63 7.62 14.18
C ASN A 89 0.87 7.37 14.40
N PHE A 90 1.34 6.17 14.02
CA PHE A 90 2.72 5.74 14.23
C PHE A 90 3.34 5.11 12.98
N GLY A 91 4.68 5.14 12.95
CA GLY A 91 5.48 4.50 11.92
C GLY A 91 5.42 5.20 10.57
N LEU A 92 5.99 4.53 9.56
CA LEU A 92 6.12 5.06 8.21
C LEU A 92 4.77 5.33 7.52
N PHE A 93 3.78 4.50 7.82
CA PHE A 93 2.47 4.49 7.16
C PHE A 93 1.40 5.23 7.96
N LYS A 94 1.78 5.94 9.03
CA LYS A 94 0.83 6.61 9.94
C LYS A 94 -0.33 5.69 10.37
N GLN A 95 -0.06 4.42 10.68
CA GLN A 95 -1.11 3.51 11.17
C GLN A 95 -1.63 4.00 12.51
N ASN A 96 -2.95 4.02 12.67
CA ASN A 96 -3.57 4.44 13.92
C ASN A 96 -3.49 3.34 14.98
N TRP A 97 -3.44 3.72 16.25
CA TRP A 97 -3.34 2.79 17.38
C TRP A 97 -4.49 1.79 17.44
N GLY A 98 -5.70 2.17 17.04
CA GLY A 98 -6.87 1.29 16.99
C GLY A 98 -6.62 0.06 16.11
N MET A 99 -6.03 0.25 14.93
CA MET A 99 -5.61 -0.86 14.07
C MET A 99 -4.45 -1.64 14.68
N LEU A 100 -3.44 -0.95 15.20
CA LEU A 100 -2.25 -1.60 15.77
C LEU A 100 -2.59 -2.54 16.93
N ARG A 101 -3.42 -2.10 17.87
CA ARG A 101 -3.78 -2.90 19.06
C ARG A 101 -4.73 -4.07 18.77
N ILE A 102 -5.27 -4.15 17.56
CA ILE A 102 -6.16 -5.23 17.12
C ILE A 102 -5.41 -6.20 16.19
N CYS A 103 -4.59 -5.68 15.28
CA CYS A 103 -4.05 -6.49 14.18
C CYS A 103 -2.52 -6.69 14.24
N ALA A 104 -1.77 -5.86 14.98
CA ALA A 104 -0.31 -5.87 14.89
C ALA A 104 0.37 -6.91 15.81
N SER A 105 0.16 -8.20 15.51
CA SER A 105 0.63 -9.34 16.31
C SER A 105 2.16 -9.43 16.37
N ARG A 106 2.84 -9.18 15.25
CA ARG A 106 4.31 -9.16 15.13
C ARG A 106 4.96 -8.03 15.93
N ALA A 107 4.19 -6.98 16.21
CA ALA A 107 4.56 -5.92 17.12
C ALA A 107 4.00 -6.14 18.55
N SER A 108 3.44 -7.29 18.89
CA SER A 108 2.91 -7.55 20.25
C SER A 108 1.99 -6.44 20.79
N PHE A 109 1.25 -5.77 19.90
CA PHE A 109 0.28 -4.73 20.27
C PHE A 109 -1.12 -5.30 20.45
N VAL A 110 -1.40 -6.47 19.87
CA VAL A 110 -2.68 -7.17 19.98
C VAL A 110 -3.06 -7.35 21.45
N GLY A 111 -4.27 -6.88 21.80
CA GLY A 111 -4.83 -6.99 23.15
C GLY A 111 -4.46 -5.87 24.11
N GLN A 112 -3.61 -4.91 23.69
CA GLN A 112 -3.35 -3.71 24.48
C GLN A 112 -4.58 -2.78 24.53
N SER A 113 -4.69 -1.99 25.59
CA SER A 113 -5.77 -1.04 25.78
C SER A 113 -5.58 0.23 24.95
N GLN A 114 -6.65 1.01 24.82
CA GLN A 114 -6.61 2.33 24.18
C GLN A 114 -5.62 3.28 24.88
N SER A 115 -5.54 3.26 26.22
CA SER A 115 -4.66 4.15 26.99
C SER A 115 -3.18 3.82 26.82
N GLN A 116 -2.85 2.63 26.31
CA GLN A 116 -1.49 2.20 26.01
C GLN A 116 -0.97 2.71 24.65
N TRP A 117 -1.66 3.65 24.00
CA TRP A 117 -1.34 4.16 22.66
C TRP A 117 0.11 4.63 22.49
N ASN A 118 0.74 5.14 23.54
CA ASN A 118 2.16 5.54 23.51
C ASN A 118 3.12 4.38 23.17
N ASN A 119 2.71 3.11 23.37
CA ASN A 119 3.51 1.95 22.98
C ASN A 119 3.70 1.86 21.45
N GLY A 120 2.80 2.46 20.66
CA GLY A 120 2.95 2.58 19.21
C GLY A 120 4.21 3.34 18.79
N ALA A 121 4.78 4.19 19.65
CA ALA A 121 6.01 4.92 19.38
C ALA A 121 7.22 4.00 19.11
N ARG A 122 7.16 2.72 19.49
CA ARG A 122 8.20 1.74 19.15
C ARG A 122 8.41 1.60 17.64
N LEU A 123 7.37 1.85 16.83
CA LEU A 123 7.47 1.88 15.37
C LEU A 123 8.31 3.03 14.81
N LYS A 124 8.76 3.98 15.63
CA LYS A 124 9.75 4.99 15.22
C LYS A 124 11.18 4.46 15.26
N TYR A 125 11.46 3.50 16.15
CA TYR A 125 12.82 3.07 16.47
C TYR A 125 13.14 1.64 15.99
N ASP A 126 12.12 0.80 15.86
CA ASP A 126 12.28 -0.57 15.41
C ASP A 126 12.34 -0.66 13.88
N LYS A 127 13.55 -0.76 13.34
CA LYS A 127 13.79 -0.84 11.88
C LYS A 127 13.16 -2.08 11.23
N ASN A 128 12.88 -3.14 11.98
CA ASN A 128 12.28 -4.36 11.42
C ASN A 128 10.76 -4.22 11.31
N LEU A 129 10.11 -3.55 12.28
CA LEU A 129 8.66 -3.35 12.28
C LEU A 129 8.22 -2.09 11.53
N ALA A 130 9.05 -1.05 11.48
CA ALA A 130 8.68 0.28 11.00
C ALA A 130 8.61 0.44 9.47
N GLN A 131 9.06 -0.55 8.72
CA GLN A 131 9.38 -0.38 7.29
C GLN A 131 8.39 -1.06 6.34
N THR A 132 7.52 -1.96 6.80
CA THR A 132 6.63 -2.76 5.92
C THR A 132 5.29 -3.04 6.61
N ASN A 133 4.17 -3.09 5.89
CA ASN A 133 2.89 -3.51 6.47
C ASN A 133 2.86 -5.02 6.79
N GLU A 134 3.52 -5.86 6.00
CA GLU A 134 3.63 -7.31 6.23
C GLU A 134 4.36 -7.65 7.54
N ASN A 135 5.31 -6.83 7.97
CA ASN A 135 5.94 -6.97 9.29
C ASN A 135 5.05 -6.55 10.46
N LEU A 136 3.90 -5.95 10.20
CA LEU A 136 2.96 -5.53 11.24
C LEU A 136 1.77 -6.48 11.32
N LEU A 137 1.20 -6.89 10.18
CA LEU A 137 -0.04 -7.65 10.11
C LEU A 137 0.26 -9.11 9.73
N ASN A 138 -0.27 -10.08 10.48
CA ASN A 138 -0.32 -11.45 9.99
C ASN A 138 -1.34 -11.50 8.84
N GLU A 139 -0.88 -11.70 7.62
CA GLU A 139 -1.70 -12.33 6.59
C GLU A 139 -1.43 -13.84 6.74
N ASP A 140 -2.22 -14.51 7.57
CA ASP A 140 -2.37 -15.97 7.51
C ASP A 140 -3.27 -16.33 6.32
#